data_AF-A0A8S0FH81-F1
#
_entry.id   AF-A0A8S0FH81-F1
#
_cell.length_a   1.000
_cell.length_b   1.000
_cell.length_c   1.000
_cell.angle_alpha   90.00
_cell.angle_beta   90.00
_cell.angle_gamma   90.00
#
_symmetry.space_group_name_H-M   'P 1'
#
loop_
_entity.id
_entity.type
_entity.pdbx_description
1 polymer ?
#
loop_
_entity_poly.entity_id
_entity_poly.type
_entity_poly.pdbx_seq_one_letter_code
_entity_poly.pdbx_strand_id
1 'polypeptide(L)'
;MSQFCLRGHVQPKDKAKAEVGVQVVERWIMARIRHEIFYSLASLNQRIRELLERLNNKIMQKLGYSRAELFIQLDKPALKPLPEASYS
;
A
#
# COMPACT_ATOMS: atom_id res chain seq x y z
N MET A 1 -3.47 32.86 29.57
CA MET A 1 -3.60 31.41 29.76
C MET A 1 -4.53 30.86 28.69
N SER A 2 -4.00 29.92 27.90
CA SER A 2 -4.66 28.99 26.97
C SER A 2 -5.40 29.54 25.75
N GLN A 3 -4.59 29.90 24.75
CA GLN A 3 -4.79 29.44 23.37
C GLN A 3 -4.56 27.92 23.34
N PHE A 4 -5.54 27.08 22.96
CA PHE A 4 -5.38 25.71 22.41
C PHE A 4 -6.77 25.04 22.28
N CYS A 5 -7.52 25.28 21.19
CA CYS A 5 -8.50 24.34 20.60
C CYS A 5 -9.36 25.02 19.50
N LEU A 6 -8.78 25.30 18.34
CA LEU A 6 -9.55 25.55 17.11
C LEU A 6 -8.86 24.84 15.94
N ARG A 7 -8.88 23.51 15.96
CA ARG A 7 -8.69 22.65 14.77
C ARG A 7 -9.59 21.43 14.95
N GLY A 8 -10.67 21.39 14.19
CA GLY A 8 -11.51 20.19 14.12
C GLY A 8 -10.65 19.01 13.70
N HIS A 9 -10.61 17.98 14.53
CA HIS A 9 -9.93 16.72 14.22
C HIS A 9 -10.62 16.12 12.98
N VAL A 10 -9.99 16.24 11.81
CA VAL A 10 -10.44 15.55 10.59
C VAL A 10 -10.12 14.07 10.82
N GLN A 11 -11.11 13.29 11.22
CA GLN A 11 -10.95 11.86 11.40
C GLN A 11 -10.86 11.22 10.00
N PRO A 12 -9.72 10.59 9.65
CA PRO A 12 -9.51 10.11 8.29
C PRO A 12 -10.38 8.86 8.04
N LYS A 13 -11.43 9.03 7.23
CA LYS A 13 -12.42 7.97 6.94
C LYS A 13 -11.81 6.74 6.26
N ASP A 14 -10.76 6.95 5.47
CA ASP A 14 -10.16 5.89 4.65
C ASP A 14 -8.96 5.21 5.30
N LYS A 15 -8.46 5.77 6.41
CA LYS A 15 -7.24 5.28 7.10
C LYS A 15 -7.37 3.83 7.53
N ALA A 16 -8.48 3.45 8.13
CA ALA A 16 -8.70 2.08 8.60
C ALA A 16 -8.69 1.05 7.45
N LYS A 17 -9.24 1.40 6.27
CA LYS A 17 -9.25 0.49 5.11
C LYS A 17 -7.85 0.32 4.53
N ALA A 18 -7.07 1.39 4.47
CA ALA A 18 -5.69 1.34 4.00
C ALA A 18 -4.82 0.48 4.93
N GLU A 19 -4.90 0.69 6.24
CA GLU A 19 -4.12 -0.06 7.25
C GLU A 19 -4.44 -1.56 7.22
N VAL A 20 -5.72 -1.92 7.15
CA VAL A 20 -6.13 -3.33 7.02
C VAL A 20 -5.60 -3.93 5.71
N GLY A 21 -5.65 -3.16 4.61
CA GLY A 21 -5.08 -3.57 3.33
C GLY A 21 -3.59 -3.91 3.45
N VAL A 22 -2.80 -3.01 4.07
CA VAL A 22 -1.37 -3.22 4.32
C VAL A 22 -1.14 -4.47 5.15
N GLN A 23 -1.88 -4.65 6.25
CA GLN A 23 -1.74 -5.81 7.12
C GLN A 23 -2.01 -7.15 6.39
N VAL A 24 -2.98 -7.18 5.47
CA VAL A 24 -3.27 -8.36 4.66
C VAL A 24 -2.12 -8.68 3.69
N VAL A 25 -1.55 -7.66 3.04
CA VAL A 25 -0.41 -7.81 2.13
C VAL A 25 0.81 -8.34 2.89
N GLU A 26 1.14 -7.74 4.03
CA GLU A 26 2.26 -8.14 4.87
C GLU A 26 2.17 -9.61 5.29
N ARG A 27 1.02 -10.03 5.84
CA ARG A 27 0.82 -11.43 6.26
C ARG A 27 0.95 -12.40 5.10
N TRP A 28 0.46 -12.04 3.91
CA TRP A 28 0.58 -12.87 2.72
C TRP A 28 2.03 -13.01 2.26
N ILE A 29 2.80 -11.93 2.26
CA ILE A 29 4.24 -11.95 1.91
C ILE A 29 5.01 -12.81 2.92
N MET A 30 4.83 -12.56 4.22
CA MET A 30 5.48 -13.32 5.28
C MET A 30 5.18 -14.82 5.16
N ALA A 31 3.91 -15.18 4.91
CA ALA A 31 3.54 -16.57 4.68
C ALA A 31 4.26 -17.17 3.46
N ARG A 32 4.50 -16.42 2.39
CA ARG A 32 5.18 -16.93 1.19
C ARG A 32 6.68 -17.18 1.39
N ILE A 33 7.35 -16.33 2.15
CA ILE A 33 8.81 -16.42 2.36
C ILE A 33 9.21 -17.15 3.65
N ARG A 34 8.26 -17.65 4.44
CA ARG A 34 8.51 -18.26 5.77
C ARG A 34 9.48 -19.45 5.80
N HIS A 35 9.79 -20.03 4.64
CA HIS A 35 10.72 -21.15 4.49
C HIS A 35 11.90 -20.80 3.55
N GLU A 36 12.03 -19.53 3.18
CA GLU A 36 13.13 -19.01 2.37
C GLU A 36 14.19 -18.41 3.31
N ILE A 37 15.47 -18.61 3.00
CA ILE A 37 16.60 -18.02 3.75
C ILE A 37 17.26 -16.98 2.84
N PHE A 38 17.48 -15.78 3.36
CA PHE A 38 18.13 -14.68 2.64
C PHE A 38 19.47 -14.35 3.27
N TYR A 39 20.48 -14.18 2.43
CA TYR A 39 21.85 -13.81 2.85
C TYR A 39 22.15 -12.33 2.64
N SER A 40 21.19 -11.57 2.10
CA SER A 40 21.31 -10.13 1.96
C SER A 40 19.94 -9.44 1.96
N LEU A 41 19.93 -8.19 2.42
CA LEU A 41 18.75 -7.33 2.33
C LEU A 41 18.32 -7.12 0.86
N ALA A 42 19.29 -7.05 -0.06
CA ALA A 42 19.01 -6.93 -1.48
C ALA A 42 18.20 -8.13 -2.02
N SER A 43 18.60 -9.36 -1.68
CA SER A 43 17.86 -10.58 -2.08
C SER A 43 16.45 -10.64 -1.49
N LEU A 44 16.28 -10.21 -0.25
CA LEU A 44 14.97 -10.13 0.39
C LEU A 44 14.07 -9.09 -0.31
N ASN A 45 14.60 -7.89 -0.55
CA ASN A 45 13.85 -6.82 -1.23
C ASN A 45 13.46 -7.21 -2.66
N GLN A 46 14.35 -7.90 -3.38
CA GLN A 46 14.04 -8.41 -4.71
C GLN A 46 12.88 -9.41 -4.66
N ARG A 47 12.94 -10.35 -3.70
CA ARG A 47 11.88 -11.34 -3.53
C ARG A 47 10.53 -10.72 -3.17
N ILE A 48 10.54 -9.70 -2.32
CA ILE A 48 9.34 -8.93 -1.96
C ILE A 48 8.75 -8.24 -3.20
N ARG A 49 9.57 -7.64 -4.06
CA ARG A 49 9.11 -7.00 -5.31
C ARG A 49 8.41 -7.98 -6.25
N GLU A 50 9.00 -9.17 -6.46
CA GLU A 50 8.38 -10.23 -7.27
C GLU A 50 7.01 -10.66 -6.72
N LEU A 51 6.92 -10.82 -5.40
CA LEU A 51 5.68 -11.18 -4.72
C LEU A 51 4.62 -10.08 -4.84
N LEU A 52 5.02 -8.82 -4.75
CA LEU A 52 4.14 -7.66 -4.96
C LEU A 52 3.64 -7.58 -6.39
N GLU A 53 4.50 -7.76 -7.39
CA GLU A 53 4.09 -7.82 -8.81
C GLU A 53 3.05 -8.92 -9.03
N ARG A 54 3.29 -10.12 -8.48
CA ARG A 54 2.34 -11.23 -8.56
C ARG A 54 1.01 -10.90 -7.88
N LEU A 55 1.06 -10.25 -6.71
CA LEU A 55 -0.14 -9.90 -5.97
C LEU A 55 -0.97 -8.82 -6.68
N ASN A 56 -0.30 -7.82 -7.25
CA ASN A 56 -0.94 -6.69 -7.92
C ASN A 56 -1.58 -7.11 -9.25
N ASN A 57 -0.98 -8.05 -9.97
CA ASN A 57 -1.50 -8.60 -11.22
C ASN A 57 -2.49 -9.76 -11.03
N LYS A 58 -2.71 -10.23 -9.79
CA LYS A 58 -3.68 -11.31 -9.53
C LYS A 58 -5.11 -10.79 -9.65
N ILE A 59 -5.90 -11.43 -10.52
CA ILE A 59 -7.35 -11.21 -10.62
C ILE A 59 -8.02 -11.48 -9.26
N MET A 60 -8.80 -10.50 -8.81
CA MET A 60 -9.59 -10.59 -7.58
C MET A 60 -10.93 -11.25 -7.89
N GLN A 61 -11.22 -12.38 -7.26
CA GLN A 61 -12.39 -13.22 -7.54
C GLN A 61 -13.72 -12.45 -7.52
N LYS A 62 -13.89 -11.49 -6.61
CA LYS A 62 -15.14 -10.73 -6.46
C LYS A 62 -15.29 -9.59 -7.48
N LEU A 63 -14.20 -9.11 -8.06
CA LEU A 63 -14.19 -7.89 -8.88
C LEU A 63 -13.92 -8.18 -10.35
N GLY A 64 -13.34 -9.33 -10.70
CA GLY A 64 -12.98 -9.67 -12.08
C GLY A 64 -11.74 -8.92 -12.61
N TYR A 65 -11.23 -7.93 -11.87
CA TYR A 65 -10.02 -7.17 -12.19
C TYR A 65 -8.90 -7.47 -11.21
N SER A 66 -7.66 -7.22 -11.65
CA SER A 66 -6.48 -7.13 -10.81
C SER A 66 -6.39 -5.75 -10.13
N ARG A 67 -5.53 -5.64 -9.11
CA ARG A 67 -5.29 -4.36 -8.42
C ARG A 67 -4.59 -3.37 -9.35
N ALA A 68 -3.66 -3.87 -10.18
CA ALA A 68 -2.94 -3.07 -11.15
C ALA A 68 -3.89 -2.45 -12.19
N GLU A 69 -4.84 -3.21 -12.71
CA GLU A 69 -5.86 -2.70 -13.65
C GLU A 69 -6.72 -1.61 -13.00
N LEU A 70 -7.20 -1.84 -11.78
CA LEU A 70 -7.98 -0.82 -11.07
C LEU A 70 -7.17 0.45 -10.80
N PHE A 71 -5.90 0.33 -10.41
CA PHE A 71 -5.02 1.49 -10.23
C PHE A 71 -4.88 2.29 -11.52
N ILE A 72 -4.66 1.62 -12.65
CA ILE A 72 -4.51 2.29 -13.95
C ILE A 72 -5.81 2.99 -14.37
N GLN A 73 -6.96 2.36 -14.15
CA GLN A 73 -8.26 2.87 -14.58
C GLN A 73 -8.81 3.98 -13.68
N LEU A 74 -8.57 3.90 -12.36
CA LEU A 74 -9.25 4.74 -11.36
C LEU A 74 -8.29 5.72 -10.69
N ASP A 75 -7.23 5.21 -10.07
CA ASP A 75 -6.35 6.01 -9.22
C ASP A 75 -5.39 6.88 -10.05
N LYS A 76 -4.67 6.28 -11.01
CA LYS A 76 -3.66 6.95 -11.84
C LYS A 76 -4.15 8.25 -12.50
N PRO A 77 -5.34 8.32 -13.13
CA PRO A 77 -5.83 9.57 -13.70
C PRO A 77 -6.27 10.60 -12.64
N ALA A 78 -6.56 10.19 -11.41
CA ALA A 78 -6.94 11.08 -10.31
C ALA A 78 -5.74 11.61 -9.51
N LEU A 79 -4.53 11.07 -9.71
CA LEU A 79 -3.33 11.50 -9.00
C LEU A 79 -2.86 12.88 -9.47
N LYS A 80 -2.54 13.75 -8.49
CA LYS A 80 -1.85 15.01 -8.74
C LYS A 80 -0.35 14.78 -8.92
N PRO A 81 0.36 15.68 -9.63
CA PRO A 81 1.82 15.63 -9.66
C PRO A 81 2.39 15.71 -8.24
N LEU A 82 3.57 15.12 -8.06
CA LEU A 82 4.33 15.22 -6.82
C LEU A 82 4.62 16.71 -6.53
N PRO A 83 4.41 17.20 -5.30
CA PRO A 83 4.81 18.55 -4.92
C PRO A 83 6.32 18.73 -5.09
N GLU A 84 6.73 19.86 -5.66
CA GLU A 84 8.15 20.19 -5.85
C GLU A 84 8.88 20.46 -4.53
N ALA A 85 8.13 20.92 -3.51
CA ALA A 85 8.63 21.13 -2.16
C ALA A 85 8.27 19.96 -1.25
N SER A 86 9.19 19.58 -0.37
CA SER A 86 8.91 18.63 0.71
C SER A 86 7.80 19.15 1.63
N TYR A 87 6.99 18.24 2.16
CA TYR A 87 6.09 18.56 3.26
C TYR A 87 6.92 18.88 4.52
N SER A 88 6.66 20.05 5.13
CA SER A 88 7.24 20.51 6.40
C SER A 88 6.42 20.10 7.61
#